data_AF-A0A9E5K4Z0-F1
#
_entry.id   AF-A0A9E5K4Z0-F1
#
_cell.length_a   1.000
_cell.length_b   1.000
_cell.length_c   1.000
_cell.angle_alpha   90.00
_cell.angle_beta   90.00
_cell.angle_gamma   90.00
#
_symmetry.space_group_name_H-M   'P 1'
#
loop_
_entity.id
_entity.type
_entity.pdbx_description
1 polymer ?
#
loop_
_entity_poly.entity_id
_entity_poly.type
_entity_poly.pdbx_seq_one_letter_code
_entity_poly.pdbx_strand_id
1 'polypeptide(L)'
;MPKIELPLDLCNMIADYLPKYILHDWVDINKLNWDMLSGNVNAIELLKENYNKINWYWLSGNPAAMQILKENLDKINWSMLSGNANAIELLKENPDRIKWSMLSSNPAVIELLKENQDKIEWHYLSRNTTAIPLLKENPDKISRNRATKRKPR
;
A
#
# COMPACT_ATOMS: atom_id res chain seq x y z
N MET A 1 -14.05 -1.12 -19.46
CA MET A 1 -14.66 -2.45 -19.30
C MET A 1 -15.43 -2.45 -17.99
N PRO A 2 -16.69 -2.91 -17.95
CA PRO A 2 -17.42 -3.01 -16.69
C PRO A 2 -16.71 -4.02 -15.77
N LYS A 3 -16.43 -3.63 -14.52
CA LYS A 3 -16.01 -4.59 -13.49
C LYS A 3 -17.20 -5.53 -13.25
N ILE A 4 -17.00 -6.82 -13.47
CA ILE A 4 -17.95 -7.84 -13.03
C ILE A 4 -17.75 -7.94 -11.52
N GLU A 5 -18.68 -7.40 -10.73
CA GLU A 5 -18.74 -7.66 -9.30
C GLU A 5 -19.50 -8.96 -9.07
N LEU A 6 -18.83 -9.93 -8.46
CA LEU A 6 -19.44 -11.20 -8.10
C LEU A 6 -20.36 -11.00 -6.89
N PRO A 7 -21.55 -11.64 -6.87
CA PRO A 7 -22.42 -11.68 -5.69
C PRO A 7 -21.69 -12.17 -4.43
N LEU A 8 -22.01 -11.59 -3.27
CA LEU A 8 -21.32 -11.85 -1.99
C LEU A 8 -21.38 -13.32 -1.56
N ASP A 9 -22.52 -13.96 -1.77
CA ASP A 9 -22.75 -15.39 -1.56
C ASP A 9 -21.81 -16.25 -2.42
N LEU A 10 -21.63 -15.89 -3.70
CA LEU A 10 -20.71 -16.58 -4.59
C LEU A 10 -19.24 -16.36 -4.19
N CYS A 11 -18.88 -15.14 -3.76
CA CYS A 11 -17.55 -14.85 -3.21
C CYS A 11 -17.24 -15.71 -1.98
N ASN A 12 -18.21 -15.87 -1.07
CA ASN A 12 -18.06 -16.70 0.13
C ASN A 12 -17.93 -18.19 -0.23
N MET A 13 -18.74 -18.68 -1.17
CA MET A 13 -18.62 -20.06 -1.65
C MET A 13 -17.24 -20.34 -2.25
N ILE A 14 -16.70 -19.44 -3.08
CA ILE A 14 -15.37 -19.62 -3.67
C ILE A 14 -14.28 -19.59 -2.59
N ALA A 15 -14.42 -18.74 -1.57
CA ALA A 15 -13.45 -18.61 -0.49
C ALA A 15 -13.27 -19.93 0.30
N ASP A 16 -14.34 -20.71 0.49
CA ASP A 16 -14.29 -21.99 1.22
C ASP A 16 -13.48 -23.07 0.49
N TYR A 17 -13.33 -22.97 -0.83
CA TYR A 17 -12.54 -23.91 -1.65
C TYR A 17 -11.11 -23.44 -1.93
N LEU A 18 -10.72 -22.25 -1.45
CA LEU A 18 -9.34 -21.80 -1.59
C LEU A 18 -8.43 -22.58 -0.64
N PRO A 19 -7.21 -22.95 -1.09
CA PRO A 19 -6.26 -23.64 -0.23
C PRO A 19 -5.90 -22.77 0.97
N LYS A 20 -6.21 -23.29 2.17
CA LYS A 20 -5.83 -22.67 3.44
C LYS A 20 -4.42 -23.14 3.81
N TYR A 21 -3.52 -22.20 4.02
CA TYR A 21 -2.18 -22.50 4.53
C TYR A 21 -2.26 -22.71 6.04
N ILE A 22 -2.26 -23.98 6.45
CA ILE A 22 -2.22 -24.41 7.84
C ILE A 22 -0.79 -24.73 8.26
N LEU A 23 -0.43 -24.39 9.49
CA LEU A 23 0.82 -24.85 10.09
C LEU A 23 0.73 -26.35 10.37
N HIS A 24 1.79 -27.08 10.06
CA HIS A 24 1.89 -28.47 10.50
C HIS A 24 2.14 -28.54 12.01
N ASP A 25 1.65 -29.59 12.66
CA ASP A 25 1.72 -29.80 14.12
C ASP A 25 3.14 -29.74 14.71
N TRP A 26 4.17 -30.07 13.90
CA TRP A 26 5.56 -30.02 14.34
C TRP A 26 6.13 -28.59 14.40
N VAL A 27 5.42 -27.61 13.85
CA VAL A 27 5.83 -26.21 13.87
C VAL A 27 5.46 -25.59 15.23
N ASP A 28 6.48 -25.27 16.01
CA ASP A 28 6.29 -24.53 17.25
C ASP A 28 5.93 -23.06 16.96
N ILE A 29 4.67 -22.73 17.15
CA ILE A 29 4.09 -21.41 16.92
C ILE A 29 4.82 -20.27 17.67
N ASN A 30 5.47 -20.58 18.79
CA ASN A 30 6.18 -19.58 19.61
C ASN A 30 7.56 -19.23 19.04
N LYS A 31 8.08 -20.02 18.10
CA LYS A 31 9.37 -19.76 17.43
C LYS A 31 9.22 -19.00 16.12
N LEU A 32 7.98 -18.71 15.70
CA LEU A 32 7.71 -18.01 14.46
C LEU A 32 8.00 -16.52 14.58
N ASN A 33 8.55 -15.94 13.50
CA ASN A 33 8.71 -14.51 13.38
C ASN A 33 7.40 -13.89 12.85
N TRP A 34 6.62 -13.33 13.78
CA TRP A 34 5.31 -12.75 13.49
C TRP A 34 5.36 -11.47 12.67
N ASP A 35 6.48 -10.75 12.69
CA ASP A 35 6.69 -9.58 11.83
C ASP A 35 6.73 -9.99 10.36
N MET A 36 7.52 -11.03 10.06
CA MET A 36 7.65 -11.56 8.70
C MET A 36 6.35 -12.22 8.23
N LEU A 37 5.64 -12.92 9.12
CA LEU A 37 4.32 -13.47 8.80
C LEU A 37 3.31 -12.38 8.50
N SER A 38 3.31 -11.27 9.24
CA SER A 38 2.39 -10.15 9.01
C SER A 38 2.54 -9.52 7.62
N GLY A 39 3.76 -9.51 7.08
CA GLY A 39 4.03 -9.08 5.70
C GLY A 39 3.78 -10.14 4.63
N ASN A 40 3.51 -11.40 5.00
CA ASN A 40 3.36 -12.50 4.07
C ASN A 40 1.91 -12.61 3.58
N VAL A 41 1.72 -12.51 2.26
CA VAL A 41 0.39 -12.60 1.61
C VAL A 41 -0.30 -13.95 1.81
N ASN A 42 0.45 -15.02 2.03
CA ASN A 42 -0.08 -16.37 2.23
C ASN A 42 -0.40 -16.66 3.71
N ALA A 43 -0.04 -15.77 4.63
CA ALA A 43 -0.22 -15.97 6.07
C ALA A 43 -1.52 -15.34 6.62
N ILE A 44 -2.37 -14.77 5.78
CA ILE A 44 -3.58 -14.04 6.22
C ILE A 44 -4.48 -14.87 7.12
N GLU A 45 -4.75 -16.14 6.77
CA GLU A 45 -5.59 -17.00 7.60
C GLU A 45 -4.92 -17.33 8.95
N LEU A 46 -3.63 -17.63 8.96
CA LEU A 46 -2.87 -17.84 10.20
C LEU A 46 -2.91 -16.60 11.11
N LEU A 47 -2.83 -15.40 10.53
CA LEU A 47 -2.90 -14.14 11.27
C LEU A 47 -4.30 -13.87 11.83
N LYS A 48 -5.37 -14.25 11.11
CA LYS A 48 -6.75 -14.15 11.62
C LYS A 48 -6.96 -15.01 12.87
N GLU A 49 -6.37 -16.19 12.90
CA GLU A 49 -6.42 -17.11 14.05
C GLU A 49 -5.51 -16.65 15.22
N ASN A 50 -4.52 -15.80 14.95
CA ASN A 50 -3.50 -15.36 15.92
C ASN A 50 -3.42 -13.84 15.99
N TYR A 51 -4.59 -13.22 16.11
CA TYR A 51 -4.77 -11.78 15.93
C TYR A 51 -3.91 -10.92 16.87
N ASN A 52 -3.67 -11.39 18.11
CA ASN A 52 -2.84 -10.73 19.11
C ASN A 52 -1.34 -10.71 18.77
N LYS A 53 -0.92 -11.46 17.74
CA LYS A 53 0.49 -11.52 17.29
C LYS A 53 0.74 -10.70 16.03
N ILE A 54 -0.29 -10.08 15.46
CA ILE A 54 -0.16 -9.25 14.26
C ILE A 54 0.77 -8.07 14.52
N ASN A 55 1.79 -7.93 13.67
CA ASN A 55 2.53 -6.70 13.54
C ASN A 55 1.88 -5.79 12.49
N TRP A 56 1.21 -4.74 12.97
CA TRP A 56 0.43 -3.82 12.14
C TRP A 56 1.27 -2.98 11.17
N TYR A 57 2.55 -2.74 11.45
CA TYR A 57 3.44 -2.07 10.52
C TYR A 57 3.61 -2.89 9.24
N TRP A 58 3.94 -4.17 9.37
CA TRP A 58 4.12 -5.07 8.24
C TRP A 58 2.80 -5.44 7.57
N LEU A 59 1.73 -5.65 8.36
CA LEU A 59 0.41 -5.93 7.82
C LEU A 59 -0.12 -4.78 6.94
N SER A 60 0.14 -3.52 7.31
CA SER A 60 -0.30 -2.36 6.52
C SER A 60 0.31 -2.31 5.11
N GLY A 61 1.51 -2.87 4.94
CA GLY A 61 2.14 -3.04 3.64
C GLY A 61 1.72 -4.32 2.89
N ASN A 62 0.93 -5.20 3.52
CA ASN A 62 0.56 -6.49 2.95
C ASN A 62 -0.62 -6.31 1.98
N PRO A 63 -0.46 -6.62 0.68
CA PRO A 63 -1.51 -6.43 -0.33
C PRO A 63 -2.73 -7.34 -0.13
N ALA A 64 -2.59 -8.45 0.59
CA ALA A 64 -3.69 -9.40 0.87
C ALA A 64 -4.45 -9.07 2.16
N ALA A 65 -4.00 -8.09 2.95
CA ALA A 65 -4.57 -7.78 4.27
C ALA A 65 -5.68 -6.72 4.25
N MET A 66 -6.17 -6.32 3.07
CA MET A 66 -7.11 -5.17 2.95
C MET A 66 -8.36 -5.31 3.81
N GLN A 67 -8.93 -6.51 3.91
CA GLN A 67 -10.10 -6.77 4.74
C GLN A 67 -9.79 -6.53 6.24
N ILE A 68 -8.71 -7.13 6.75
CA ILE A 68 -8.31 -6.99 8.16
C ILE A 68 -8.04 -5.51 8.50
N LEU A 69 -7.40 -4.78 7.57
CA LEU A 69 -7.09 -3.36 7.76
C LEU A 69 -8.35 -2.49 7.77
N LYS A 70 -9.30 -2.74 6.86
CA LYS A 70 -10.59 -2.01 6.83
C LYS A 70 -11.38 -2.13 8.13
N GLU A 71 -11.31 -3.29 8.78
CA GLU A 71 -11.97 -3.55 10.05
C GLU A 71 -11.21 -2.94 11.26
N ASN A 72 -10.00 -2.40 11.07
CA ASN A 72 -9.09 -1.99 12.16
C ASN A 72 -8.31 -0.70 11.83
N LEU A 73 -9.03 0.34 11.41
CA LEU A 73 -8.45 1.61 10.96
C LEU A 73 -7.53 2.28 12.00
N ASP A 74 -7.80 2.08 13.29
CA ASP A 74 -7.05 2.62 14.42
C ASP A 74 -5.64 2.03 14.54
N LYS A 75 -5.41 0.83 13.99
CA LYS A 75 -4.11 0.13 14.07
C LYS A 75 -3.24 0.31 12.84
N ILE A 76 -3.78 0.87 11.77
CA ILE A 76 -3.08 1.00 10.49
C ILE A 76 -1.85 1.90 10.63
N ASN A 77 -0.72 1.41 10.13
CA ASN A 77 0.41 2.26 9.81
C ASN A 77 0.20 2.92 8.45
N TRP A 78 -0.30 4.16 8.46
CA TRP A 78 -0.68 4.88 7.25
C TRP A 78 0.49 5.19 6.31
N SER A 79 1.73 5.25 6.81
CA SER A 79 2.92 5.38 5.96
C SER A 79 3.11 4.15 5.09
N MET A 80 3.06 2.95 5.70
CA MET A 80 3.15 1.68 4.99
C MET A 80 1.96 1.47 4.05
N LEU A 81 0.74 1.79 4.51
CA LEU A 81 -0.46 1.67 3.70
C LEU A 81 -0.41 2.58 2.46
N SER A 82 0.11 3.82 2.58
CA SER A 82 0.21 4.76 1.46
C SER A 82 1.15 4.24 0.35
N GLY A 83 2.14 3.41 0.70
CA GLY A 83 3.00 2.73 -0.26
C GLY A 83 2.39 1.44 -0.85
N ASN A 84 1.24 0.98 -0.34
CA ASN A 84 0.61 -0.27 -0.75
C ASN A 84 -0.28 -0.05 -1.97
N ALA A 85 0.06 -0.70 -3.09
CA ALA A 85 -0.67 -0.60 -4.35
C ALA A 85 -2.14 -1.05 -4.27
N ASN A 86 -2.48 -1.93 -3.32
CA ASN A 86 -3.84 -2.44 -3.16
C ASN A 86 -4.73 -1.58 -2.24
N ALA A 87 -4.16 -0.56 -1.60
CA ALA A 87 -4.85 0.24 -0.60
C ALA A 87 -5.54 1.50 -1.16
N ILE A 88 -5.58 1.68 -2.49
CA ILE A 88 -6.06 2.91 -3.14
C ILE A 88 -7.46 3.32 -2.66
N GLU A 89 -8.39 2.38 -2.63
CA GLU A 89 -9.77 2.67 -2.21
C GLU A 89 -9.84 3.05 -0.72
N LEU A 90 -9.10 2.34 0.14
CA LEU A 90 -9.03 2.68 1.56
C LEU A 90 -8.40 4.06 1.81
N LEU A 91 -7.41 4.44 0.99
CA LEU A 91 -6.78 5.77 1.05
C LEU A 91 -7.74 6.87 0.59
N LYS A 92 -8.55 6.63 -0.46
CA LYS A 92 -9.59 7.57 -0.91
C LYS A 92 -10.67 7.80 0.14
N GLU A 93 -11.03 6.76 0.88
CA GLU A 93 -11.97 6.84 2.00
C GLU A 93 -11.40 7.62 3.21
N ASN A 94 -10.07 7.77 3.30
CA ASN A 94 -9.38 8.41 4.44
C ASN A 94 -8.32 9.43 3.97
N PRO A 95 -8.71 10.49 3.24
CA PRO A 95 -7.77 11.37 2.54
C PRO A 95 -6.84 12.16 3.48
N ASP A 96 -7.28 12.43 4.70
CA ASP A 96 -6.52 13.14 5.73
C ASP A 96 -5.39 12.28 6.34
N ARG A 97 -5.47 10.95 6.18
CA ARG A 97 -4.47 10.01 6.69
C ARG A 97 -3.35 9.72 5.70
N ILE A 98 -3.54 10.07 4.43
CA ILE A 98 -2.59 9.78 3.35
C ILE A 98 -1.22 10.39 3.67
N LYS A 99 -0.18 9.55 3.54
CA LYS A 99 1.22 9.98 3.60
C LYS A 99 1.74 10.18 2.19
N TRP A 100 1.63 11.42 1.71
CA TRP A 100 1.92 11.80 0.32
C TRP A 100 3.36 11.51 -0.13
N SER A 101 4.34 11.52 0.76
CA SER A 101 5.71 11.10 0.45
C SER A 101 5.79 9.63 0.03
N MET A 102 5.09 8.75 0.75
CA MET A 102 5.03 7.32 0.44
C MET A 102 4.15 7.08 -0.80
N LEU A 103 2.99 7.74 -0.86
CA LEU A 103 2.08 7.65 -2.01
C LEU A 103 2.76 8.12 -3.31
N SER A 104 3.54 9.20 -3.27
CA SER A 104 4.26 9.71 -4.44
C SER A 104 5.25 8.70 -5.00
N SER A 105 5.83 7.84 -4.16
CA SER A 105 6.71 6.75 -4.60
C SER A 105 5.97 5.50 -5.12
N ASN A 106 4.65 5.41 -4.95
CA ASN A 106 3.86 4.22 -5.27
C ASN A 106 3.49 4.20 -6.77
N PRO A 107 3.92 3.19 -7.55
CA PRO A 107 3.69 3.15 -9.00
C PRO A 107 2.22 2.90 -9.39
N ALA A 108 1.39 2.39 -8.48
CA ALA A 108 0.00 2.05 -8.77
C ALA A 108 -0.96 3.25 -8.66
N VAL A 109 -0.49 4.41 -8.20
CA VAL A 109 -1.35 5.56 -7.86
C VAL A 109 -1.11 6.79 -8.73
N ILE A 110 -0.56 6.60 -9.93
CA ILE A 110 -0.22 7.71 -10.83
C ILE A 110 -1.43 8.60 -11.16
N GLU A 111 -2.62 8.02 -11.34
CA GLU A 111 -3.84 8.78 -11.61
C GLU A 111 -4.30 9.59 -10.39
N LEU A 112 -4.22 9.03 -9.19
CA LEU A 112 -4.54 9.76 -7.95
C LEU A 112 -3.58 10.94 -7.72
N LEU A 113 -2.30 10.79 -8.11
CA LEU A 113 -1.32 11.88 -8.06
C LEU A 113 -1.63 12.99 -9.07
N LYS A 114 -2.08 12.64 -10.30
CA LYS A 114 -2.49 13.63 -11.30
C LYS A 114 -3.70 14.47 -10.86
N GLU A 115 -4.60 13.90 -10.07
CA GLU A 115 -5.74 14.60 -9.47
C GLU A 115 -5.35 15.50 -8.28
N ASN A 116 -4.16 15.30 -7.69
CA ASN A 116 -3.70 15.97 -6.47
C ASN A 116 -2.27 16.53 -6.65
N GLN A 117 -2.00 17.24 -7.76
CA GLN A 117 -0.65 17.67 -8.11
C GLN A 117 0.01 18.59 -7.07
N ASP A 118 -0.79 19.35 -6.33
CA ASP A 118 -0.36 20.23 -5.24
C ASP A 118 0.23 19.47 -4.05
N LYS A 119 -0.13 18.19 -3.88
CA LYS A 119 0.33 17.33 -2.79
C LYS A 119 1.47 16.39 -3.20
N ILE A 120 1.88 16.42 -4.46
CA ILE A 120 2.96 15.57 -4.95
C ILE A 120 4.27 15.96 -4.26
N GLU A 121 4.87 14.97 -3.60
CA GLU A 121 6.20 15.09 -3.04
C GLU A 121 7.23 14.71 -4.10
N TRP A 122 7.60 15.68 -4.95
CA TRP A 122 8.40 15.48 -6.17
C TRP A 122 9.74 14.78 -5.93
N HIS A 123 10.36 14.98 -4.77
CA HIS A 123 11.59 14.27 -4.39
C HIS A 123 11.38 12.75 -4.30
N TYR A 124 10.21 12.31 -3.82
CA TYR A 124 9.87 10.89 -3.70
C TYR A 124 9.26 10.34 -5.00
N LEU A 125 8.63 11.19 -5.81
CA LEU A 125 8.11 10.82 -7.13
C LEU A 125 9.20 10.27 -8.04
N SER A 126 10.46 10.69 -7.90
CA SER A 126 11.58 10.13 -8.67
C SER A 126 11.84 8.64 -8.41
N ARG A 127 11.33 8.07 -7.31
CA ARG A 127 11.39 6.63 -7.02
C ARG A 127 10.24 5.85 -7.67
N ASN A 128 9.24 6.55 -8.17
CA ASN A 128 8.07 5.97 -8.80
C ASN A 128 8.40 5.58 -10.24
N THR A 129 8.42 4.27 -10.51
CA THR A 129 8.80 3.71 -11.80
C THR A 129 7.82 4.04 -12.93
N THR A 130 6.58 4.46 -12.61
CA THR A 130 5.56 4.84 -13.60
C THR A 130 5.43 6.35 -13.77
N ALA A 131 6.18 7.16 -13.01
CA ALA A 131 6.05 8.61 -13.01
C ALA A 131 6.81 9.36 -14.12
N ILE A 132 7.52 8.66 -15.03
CA ILE A 132 8.29 9.28 -16.12
C ILE A 132 7.44 10.27 -16.94
N PRO A 133 6.20 9.96 -17.37
CA PRO A 133 5.38 10.91 -18.12
C PRO A 133 5.10 12.20 -17.31
N LEU A 134 4.71 12.04 -16.04
CA LEU A 134 4.39 13.16 -15.16
C LEU A 134 5.61 14.05 -14.86
N LEU A 135 6.80 13.44 -14.74
CA LEU A 135 8.07 14.15 -14.60
C LEU A 135 8.43 14.94 -15.86
N LYS A 136 8.19 14.39 -17.06
CA LYS A 136 8.44 15.11 -18.33
C LYS A 136 7.54 16.33 -18.50
N GLU A 137 6.30 16.27 -18.00
CA GLU A 137 5.36 17.38 -18.02
C GLU A 137 5.73 18.49 -17.01
N ASN A 138 6.55 18.17 -15.99
CA ASN A 138 6.86 19.08 -14.88
C ASN A 138 8.38 19.22 -14.62
N PRO A 139 9.17 19.66 -15.61
CA PRO A 139 10.64 19.70 -15.49
C PRO A 139 11.14 20.71 -14.43
N ASP A 140 10.36 21.74 -14.12
CA ASP A 140 10.66 22.75 -13.10
C ASP A 140 10.64 22.17 -11.67
N LYS A 141 9.84 21.13 -11.43
CA LYS A 141 9.69 20.50 -10.11
C LYS A 141 10.84 19.56 -9.75
N ILE A 142 11.60 19.11 -10.74
CA ILE A 142 12.70 18.15 -10.59
C ILE A 142 14.02 18.86 -10.26
N SER A 143 14.15 20.12 -10.67
CA SER A 143 15.41 20.85 -10.56
C SER A 143 15.55 21.58 -9.23
N ARG A 144 16.47 21.13 -8.36
CA ARG A 144 17.11 22.00 -7.35
C ARG A 144 18.09 22.98 -8.02
N ASN A 145 17.66 23.75 -9.03
CA ASN A 145 18.44 24.89 -9.48
C ASN A 145 18.04 26.09 -8.62
N ARG A 146 18.73 26.25 -7.48
CA ARG A 146 18.90 27.59 -6.90
C ARG A 146 19.36 28.48 -8.05
N ALA A 147 18.64 29.58 -8.23
CA ALA A 147 19.03 30.65 -9.13
C ALA A 147 20.53 30.91 -9.00
N THR A 148 21.31 30.54 -10.01
CA THR A 148 22.43 31.36 -10.40
C THR A 148 22.08 31.92 -11.76
N LYS A 149 21.33 33.02 -11.72
CA LYS A 149 21.51 34.09 -12.69
C LYS A 149 22.98 34.52 -12.60
N ARG A 150 23.91 33.74 -13.15
CA ARG A 150 25.25 34.22 -13.45
C ARG A 150 25.04 35.28 -14.53
N LYS A 151 25.01 36.54 -14.12
CA LYS A 151 25.17 37.67 -15.04
C LYS A 151 26.46 37.41 -15.82
N PRO A 152 26.46 37.46 -17.16
CA PRO A 152 27.71 37.41 -17.90
C PRO A 152 28.57 38.61 -17.48
N ARG A 153 29.86 38.34 -17.24
CA ARG A 153 30.88 39.40 -17.12
C ARG A 153 31.21 39.92 -18.51
#